data_AF-A0A2V6HGQ4-F1
#
_entry.id   AF-A0A2V6HGQ4-F1
#
_cell.length_a   1.000
_cell.length_b   1.000
_cell.length_c   1.000
_cell.angle_alpha   90.00
_cell.angle_beta   90.00
_cell.angle_gamma   90.00
#
_symmetry.space_group_name_H-M   'P 1'
#
loop_
_entity.id
_entity.type
_entity.pdbx_description
1 polymer ?
#
loop_
_entity_poly.entity_id
_entity_poly.type
_entity_poly.pdbx_seq_one_letter_code
_entity_poly.pdbx_strand_id
1 'polypeptide(L)'
;GGTQGSASLKAADKASQQALEEKLERMKEIFIQPAQKQTLDGAKTLLLDIEDKASARQEFVDKIRSLLDPAAANSEDASDTFFKDDGNELMKNLKVAEDDLDDEVAGAGGSASLPLGVGTVHAMEGGAASLAAFLSGFKAAAMNLLNFTTYCEMKARAGKVGKDGVAKLIDKLAPQVNRIHLIGHSFGGRVVTAAAATCSTDKIKSMSLLQTAFSHNGFSKSMKGFFRSVVDQNRVKGPIIVTHTKNDKAVGVAYPLASRIAGDKTAAFGDENDKFGGLGRNGAQQMGKDEVVKGDLLDATADYAFQAGKFFNLEGSAFIKGHGDVTGKEIAHAVRKAVRG
;
A
#
# COMPACT_ATOMS: atom_id res chain seq x y z
N GLY A 1 -25.71 36.13 -5.71
CA GLY A 1 -25.35 34.73 -5.42
C GLY A 1 -24.30 34.13 -6.35
N GLY A 2 -24.18 34.53 -7.62
CA GLY A 2 -23.35 33.80 -8.60
C GLY A 2 -21.82 34.09 -8.62
N THR A 3 -21.35 35.15 -7.98
CA THR A 3 -19.93 35.58 -8.08
C THR A 3 -18.99 34.90 -7.08
N GLN A 4 -19.50 34.46 -5.92
CA GLN A 4 -18.69 33.72 -4.93
C GLN A 4 -18.42 32.27 -5.36
N GLY A 5 -19.36 31.63 -6.08
CA GLY A 5 -19.20 30.24 -6.52
C GLY A 5 -18.13 30.04 -7.60
N SER A 6 -18.04 30.94 -8.60
CA SER A 6 -17.08 30.78 -9.69
C SER A 6 -15.63 31.07 -9.29
N ALA A 7 -15.42 31.98 -8.33
CA ALA A 7 -14.11 32.26 -7.76
C ALA A 7 -13.59 31.08 -6.93
N SER A 8 -14.48 30.44 -6.16
CA SER A 8 -14.15 29.25 -5.36
C SER A 8 -13.79 28.05 -6.23
N LEU A 9 -14.53 27.80 -7.33
CA LEU A 9 -14.23 26.72 -8.28
C LEU A 9 -12.87 26.91 -8.98
N LYS A 10 -12.55 28.13 -9.43
CA LYS A 10 -11.24 28.44 -10.04
C LYS A 10 -10.08 28.28 -9.08
N ALA A 11 -10.28 28.62 -7.80
CA ALA A 11 -9.26 28.44 -6.77
C ALA A 11 -9.00 26.94 -6.49
N ALA A 12 -10.05 26.12 -6.40
CA ALA A 12 -9.94 24.68 -6.21
C ALA A 12 -9.24 23.99 -7.40
N ASP A 13 -9.55 24.40 -8.63
CA ASP A 13 -8.91 23.87 -9.84
C ASP A 13 -7.40 24.16 -9.86
N LYS A 14 -7.00 25.38 -9.51
CA LYS A 14 -5.59 25.79 -9.41
C LYS A 14 -4.85 25.04 -8.30
N ALA A 15 -5.49 24.83 -7.15
CA ALA A 15 -4.90 24.07 -6.05
C ALA A 15 -4.69 22.59 -6.43
N SER A 16 -5.67 21.98 -7.09
CA SER A 16 -5.59 20.59 -7.57
C SER A 16 -4.49 20.40 -8.60
N GLN A 17 -4.36 21.36 -9.53
CA GLN A 17 -3.26 21.44 -10.48
C GLN A 17 -1.91 21.47 -9.75
N GLN A 18 -1.73 22.41 -8.82
CA GLN A 18 -0.47 22.55 -8.08
C GLN A 18 -0.11 21.28 -7.31
N ALA A 19 -1.07 20.63 -6.65
CA ALA A 19 -0.84 19.39 -5.91
C ALA A 19 -0.35 18.24 -6.81
N LEU A 20 -0.89 18.12 -8.03
CA LEU A 20 -0.45 17.15 -9.03
C LEU A 20 0.97 17.45 -9.52
N GLU A 21 1.28 18.71 -9.78
CA GLU A 21 2.62 19.13 -10.19
C GLU A 21 3.66 18.81 -9.11
N GLU A 22 3.36 19.12 -7.85
CA GLU A 22 4.23 18.79 -6.71
C GLU A 22 4.38 17.27 -6.53
N LYS A 23 3.31 16.49 -6.74
CA LYS A 23 3.36 15.03 -6.71
C LYS A 23 4.27 14.47 -7.80
N LEU A 24 4.16 14.95 -9.04
CA LEU A 24 5.03 14.56 -10.15
C LEU A 24 6.50 14.91 -9.87
N GLU A 25 6.76 16.06 -9.23
CA GLU A 25 8.11 16.44 -8.83
C GLU A 25 8.67 15.49 -7.77
N ARG A 26 7.91 15.19 -6.71
CA ARG A 26 8.29 14.20 -5.69
C ARG A 26 8.53 12.81 -6.29
N MET A 27 7.78 12.43 -7.32
CA MET A 27 7.99 11.15 -8.01
C MET A 27 9.38 11.04 -8.67
N LYS A 28 10.07 12.14 -8.97
CA LYS A 28 11.44 12.11 -9.50
C LYS A 28 12.48 11.61 -8.49
N GLU A 29 12.16 11.59 -7.20
CA GLU A 29 12.97 10.96 -6.15
C GLU A 29 12.87 9.43 -6.22
N ILE A 30 11.71 8.92 -6.66
CA ILE A 30 11.48 7.49 -6.88
C ILE A 30 12.05 7.11 -8.25
N PHE A 31 11.63 7.78 -9.32
CA PHE A 31 12.01 7.50 -10.70
C PHE A 31 13.25 8.30 -11.11
N ILE A 32 14.41 7.78 -10.73
CA ILE A 32 15.69 8.52 -10.78
C ILE A 32 16.33 8.60 -12.17
N GLN A 33 15.93 7.75 -13.13
CA GLN A 33 16.57 7.72 -14.45
C GLN A 33 16.18 8.96 -15.28
N PRO A 34 17.10 9.55 -16.07
CA PRO A 34 16.81 10.75 -16.86
C PRO A 34 15.57 10.63 -17.76
N ALA A 35 15.43 9.49 -18.45
CA ALA A 35 14.27 9.21 -19.31
C ALA A 35 12.95 9.17 -18.53
N GLN A 36 12.96 8.65 -17.29
CA GLN A 36 11.78 8.62 -16.44
C GLN A 36 11.41 10.03 -15.94
N LYS A 37 12.41 10.86 -15.59
CA LYS A 37 12.18 12.26 -15.22
C LYS A 37 11.58 13.06 -16.38
N GLN A 38 12.10 12.86 -17.59
CA GLN A 38 11.54 13.47 -18.80
C GLN A 38 10.09 13.00 -19.07
N THR A 39 9.80 11.74 -18.78
CA THR A 39 8.43 11.19 -18.88
C THR A 39 7.49 11.89 -17.88
N LEU A 40 7.94 12.12 -16.64
CA LEU A 40 7.19 12.88 -15.63
C LEU A 40 6.98 14.34 -16.02
N ASP A 41 7.99 14.99 -16.62
CA ASP A 41 7.87 16.35 -17.16
C ASP A 41 6.84 16.41 -18.30
N GLY A 42 6.85 15.43 -19.20
CA GLY A 42 5.84 15.31 -20.25
C GLY A 42 4.44 15.01 -19.73
N ALA A 43 4.32 14.26 -18.62
CA ALA A 43 3.03 14.04 -17.96
C ALA A 43 2.50 15.35 -17.32
N LYS A 44 3.40 16.16 -16.77
CA LYS A 44 3.06 17.47 -16.16
C LYS A 44 2.39 18.41 -17.16
N THR A 45 2.85 18.45 -18.41
CA THR A 45 2.28 19.35 -19.43
C THR A 45 0.84 18.99 -19.82
N LEU A 46 0.43 17.74 -19.63
CA LEU A 46 -0.91 17.26 -19.97
C LEU A 46 -1.97 17.64 -18.93
N LEU A 47 -1.56 18.04 -17.73
CA LEU A 47 -2.46 18.36 -16.63
C LEU A 47 -3.42 19.52 -16.94
N LEU A 48 -3.02 20.46 -17.80
CA LEU A 48 -3.86 21.59 -18.23
C LEU A 48 -5.07 21.14 -19.04
N ASP A 49 -4.97 20.01 -19.74
CA ASP A 49 -5.97 19.51 -20.68
C ASP A 49 -6.71 18.26 -20.17
N ILE A 50 -6.34 17.74 -18.99
CA ILE A 50 -6.79 16.42 -18.52
C ILE A 50 -8.29 16.36 -18.20
N GLU A 51 -8.90 17.49 -17.86
CA GLU A 51 -10.35 17.57 -17.63
C GLU A 51 -11.12 17.53 -18.96
N ASP A 52 -10.62 18.21 -19.99
CA ASP A 52 -11.38 18.45 -21.23
C ASP A 52 -11.07 17.41 -22.33
N LYS A 53 -9.82 16.96 -22.46
CA LYS A 53 -9.37 16.18 -23.62
C LYS A 53 -9.14 14.71 -23.28
N ALA A 54 -9.87 13.82 -23.97
CA ALA A 54 -9.68 12.38 -23.85
C ALA A 54 -8.27 11.93 -24.28
N SER A 55 -7.71 12.57 -25.32
CA SER A 55 -6.34 12.31 -25.77
C SER A 55 -5.30 12.66 -24.70
N ALA A 56 -5.49 13.77 -23.96
CA ALA A 56 -4.58 14.14 -22.88
C ALA A 56 -4.62 13.14 -21.72
N ARG A 57 -5.81 12.63 -21.38
CA ARG A 57 -5.98 11.56 -20.37
C ARG A 57 -5.29 10.27 -20.77
N GLN A 58 -5.48 9.85 -22.03
CA GLN A 58 -4.85 8.65 -22.55
C GLN A 58 -3.32 8.78 -22.55
N GLU A 59 -2.79 9.88 -23.10
CA GLU A 59 -1.34 10.11 -23.13
C GLU A 59 -0.75 10.21 -21.71
N PHE A 60 -1.48 10.82 -20.77
CA PHE A 60 -1.05 10.90 -19.36
C PHE A 60 -0.92 9.49 -18.77
N VAL A 61 -1.93 8.65 -18.94
CA VAL A 61 -1.90 7.26 -18.45
C VAL A 61 -0.75 6.47 -19.08
N ASP A 62 -0.55 6.59 -20.39
CA ASP A 62 0.49 5.84 -21.10
C ASP A 62 1.89 6.24 -20.62
N LYS A 63 2.14 7.55 -20.43
CA LYS A 63 3.38 8.04 -19.83
C LYS A 63 3.58 7.48 -18.42
N ILE A 64 2.55 7.55 -17.56
CA ILE A 64 2.65 7.08 -16.19
C ILE A 64 2.86 5.55 -16.12
N ARG A 65 2.18 4.77 -16.96
CA ARG A 65 2.39 3.31 -17.08
C ARG A 65 3.80 2.96 -17.51
N SER A 66 4.37 3.72 -18.46
CA SER A 66 5.73 3.47 -18.97
C SER A 66 6.84 3.60 -17.92
N LEU A 67 6.54 4.22 -16.77
CA LEU A 67 7.48 4.31 -15.65
C LEU A 67 7.67 2.98 -14.93
N LEU A 68 6.70 2.07 -15.03
CA LEU A 68 6.65 0.80 -14.32
C LEU A 68 7.12 -0.36 -15.20
N ASP A 69 7.63 -1.42 -14.55
CA ASP A 69 7.94 -2.69 -15.19
C ASP A 69 6.69 -3.60 -15.24
N PRO A 70 6.13 -3.90 -16.43
CA PRO A 70 4.97 -4.77 -16.56
C PRO A 70 5.20 -6.19 -16.03
N ALA A 71 6.45 -6.66 -15.98
CA ALA A 71 6.77 -7.99 -15.44
C ALA A 71 6.56 -8.07 -13.91
N ALA A 72 6.45 -6.94 -13.22
CA ALA A 72 6.14 -6.87 -11.79
C ALA A 72 4.62 -6.86 -11.49
N ALA A 73 3.77 -6.90 -12.52
CA ALA A 73 2.32 -6.93 -12.38
C ALA A 73 1.83 -8.23 -11.75
N ASN A 74 0.77 -8.15 -10.95
CA ASN A 74 0.19 -9.27 -10.22
C ASN A 74 -1.33 -9.08 -10.05
N SER A 75 -2.07 -10.19 -10.14
CA SER A 75 -3.51 -10.23 -9.91
C SER A 75 -3.92 -10.07 -8.44
N GLU A 76 -3.00 -10.12 -7.48
CA GLU A 76 -3.27 -9.91 -6.04
C GLU A 76 -3.58 -8.45 -5.68
N ASP A 77 -3.26 -7.51 -6.57
CA ASP A 77 -3.49 -6.07 -6.38
C ASP A 77 -3.96 -5.35 -7.66
N ALA A 78 -4.51 -6.11 -8.60
CA ALA A 78 -5.04 -5.64 -9.88
C ALA A 78 -4.03 -4.88 -10.77
N SER A 79 -2.73 -4.95 -10.47
CA SER A 79 -1.71 -4.30 -11.31
C SER A 79 -1.61 -4.94 -12.69
N ASP A 80 -2.08 -6.16 -12.88
CA ASP A 80 -2.20 -6.78 -14.22
C ASP A 80 -3.31 -6.16 -15.07
N THR A 81 -4.43 -5.78 -14.44
CA THR A 81 -5.56 -5.10 -15.09
C THR A 81 -5.20 -3.66 -15.40
N PHE A 82 -4.46 -3.02 -14.49
CA PHE A 82 -3.91 -1.69 -14.67
C PHE A 82 -3.13 -1.51 -15.98
N PHE A 83 -2.41 -2.52 -16.47
CA PHE A 83 -1.65 -2.43 -17.73
C PHE A 83 -2.47 -2.77 -18.99
N LYS A 84 -3.66 -3.37 -18.86
CA LYS A 84 -4.43 -3.90 -19.99
C LYS A 84 -5.52 -2.95 -20.48
N ASP A 85 -6.09 -2.15 -19.59
CA ASP A 85 -7.25 -1.31 -19.92
C ASP A 85 -6.90 -0.07 -20.74
N ASP A 86 -7.88 0.45 -21.48
CA ASP A 86 -7.78 1.75 -22.15
C ASP A 86 -7.53 2.87 -21.12
N GLY A 87 -6.59 3.78 -21.42
CA GLY A 87 -6.19 4.80 -20.46
C GLY A 87 -7.29 5.81 -20.13
N ASN A 88 -8.13 6.18 -21.10
CA ASN A 88 -9.22 7.11 -20.84
C ASN A 88 -10.37 6.43 -20.07
N GLU A 89 -10.67 5.17 -20.35
CA GLU A 89 -11.63 4.39 -19.55
C GLU A 89 -11.13 4.16 -18.11
N LEU A 90 -9.84 3.88 -17.94
CA LEU A 90 -9.21 3.80 -16.62
C LEU A 90 -9.40 5.11 -15.85
N MET A 91 -9.12 6.26 -16.47
CA MET A 91 -9.30 7.57 -15.84
C MET A 91 -10.76 7.85 -15.46
N LYS A 92 -11.73 7.37 -16.24
CA LYS A 92 -13.16 7.45 -15.89
C LYS A 92 -13.50 6.57 -14.69
N ASN A 93 -12.93 5.37 -14.58
CA ASN A 93 -13.14 4.47 -13.45
C ASN A 93 -12.48 4.99 -12.16
N LEU A 94 -11.35 5.69 -12.31
CA LEU A 94 -10.60 6.31 -11.21
C LEU A 94 -11.20 7.62 -10.70
N LYS A 95 -12.18 8.18 -11.42
CA LYS A 95 -12.93 9.35 -10.98
C LYS A 95 -13.79 8.97 -9.78
N VAL A 96 -13.70 9.73 -8.70
CA VAL A 96 -14.59 9.61 -7.54
C VAL A 96 -15.80 10.51 -7.81
N ALA A 97 -17.02 9.96 -7.71
CA ALA A 97 -18.23 10.78 -7.74
C ALA A 97 -18.34 11.50 -6.39
N GLU A 98 -18.88 12.73 -6.38
CA GLU A 98 -19.08 13.48 -5.14
C GLU A 98 -19.95 12.72 -4.13
N ASP A 99 -20.86 11.87 -4.63
CA ASP A 99 -21.76 11.02 -3.84
C ASP A 99 -21.09 9.75 -3.24
N ASP A 100 -19.87 9.40 -3.68
CA ASP A 100 -19.12 8.23 -3.17
C ASP A 100 -18.21 8.59 -1.97
N LEU A 101 -18.16 9.87 -1.58
CA LEU A 101 -17.34 10.35 -0.46
C LEU A 101 -18.13 10.18 0.84
N ASP A 102 -17.85 9.11 1.60
CA ASP A 102 -18.43 8.91 2.94
C ASP A 102 -18.20 10.14 3.85
N ASP A 103 -19.21 10.49 4.66
CA ASP A 103 -19.15 11.58 5.65
C ASP A 103 -17.99 11.40 6.66
N GLU A 104 -17.50 10.18 6.87
CA GLU A 104 -16.30 9.89 7.69
C GLU A 104 -14.99 10.40 7.06
N VAL A 105 -14.96 10.63 5.74
CA VAL A 105 -13.83 11.26 5.03
C VAL A 105 -13.91 12.80 5.13
N ALA A 106 -15.11 13.36 5.29
CA ALA A 106 -15.38 14.79 5.39
C ALA A 106 -15.44 15.33 6.84
N GLY A 107 -15.68 14.46 7.84
CA GLY A 107 -15.93 14.84 9.24
C GLY A 107 -14.71 15.02 10.14
N ALA A 108 -13.50 14.66 9.69
CA ALA A 108 -12.28 14.98 10.42
C ALA A 108 -11.78 16.36 9.97
N GLY A 109 -11.89 17.37 10.84
CA GLY A 109 -11.38 18.74 10.63
C GLY A 109 -9.86 18.83 10.49
N GLY A 110 -9.30 18.17 9.48
CA GLY A 110 -7.88 18.11 9.19
C GLY A 110 -7.58 17.05 8.13
N SER A 111 -7.22 17.50 6.92
CA SER A 111 -6.63 16.70 5.82
C SER A 111 -7.48 15.53 5.28
N ALA A 112 -8.08 15.72 4.11
CA ALA A 112 -8.49 14.59 3.26
C ALA A 112 -7.26 14.00 2.57
N SER A 113 -6.52 13.15 3.28
CA SER A 113 -5.47 12.34 2.67
C SER A 113 -6.10 11.11 2.00
N LEU A 114 -6.02 10.99 0.66
CA LEU A 114 -6.08 9.68 0.03
C LEU A 114 -4.81 8.92 0.46
N PRO A 115 -4.89 7.86 1.26
CA PRO A 115 -3.85 7.47 2.21
C PRO A 115 -2.79 6.54 1.59
N LEU A 116 -2.51 6.66 0.29
CA LEU A 116 -1.42 5.90 -0.34
C LEU A 116 -0.02 6.41 0.09
N GLY A 117 0.08 7.11 1.22
CA GLY A 117 1.35 7.41 1.91
C GLY A 117 2.27 8.38 1.19
N VAL A 118 1.79 9.07 0.14
CA VAL A 118 2.60 10.03 -0.62
C VAL A 118 1.88 11.36 -0.75
N GLY A 119 1.89 12.10 0.36
CA GLY A 119 1.43 13.49 0.44
C GLY A 119 0.11 13.64 1.19
N THR A 120 0.18 14.26 2.36
CA THR A 120 -0.96 14.90 3.01
C THR A 120 -1.30 16.17 2.24
N VAL A 121 -2.49 16.25 1.65
CA VAL A 121 -3.06 17.54 1.28
C VAL A 121 -3.71 18.11 2.54
N HIS A 122 -3.12 19.19 3.08
CA HIS A 122 -3.73 19.93 4.16
C HIS A 122 -4.98 20.64 3.61
N ALA A 123 -6.13 20.41 4.25
CA ALA A 123 -7.32 21.20 3.99
C ALA A 123 -6.97 22.66 4.34
N MET A 124 -7.02 23.53 3.34
CA MET A 124 -6.98 24.98 3.58
C MET A 124 -8.32 25.40 4.20
N GLU A 125 -8.33 26.40 5.08
CA GLU A 125 -9.56 26.89 5.74
C GLU A 125 -10.66 27.22 4.69
N GLY A 126 -11.62 26.31 4.55
CA GLY A 126 -12.71 26.39 3.60
C GLY A 126 -13.48 25.07 3.63
N GLY A 127 -14.76 25.12 4.00
CA GLY A 127 -15.58 23.95 4.36
C GLY A 127 -15.71 22.85 3.29
N ALA A 128 -16.51 21.82 3.61
CA ALA A 128 -16.66 20.56 2.86
C ALA A 128 -16.78 20.69 1.32
N ALA A 129 -17.38 21.77 0.80
CA ALA A 129 -17.48 22.03 -0.63
C ALA A 129 -16.11 22.27 -1.34
N SER A 130 -15.13 22.83 -0.64
CA SER A 130 -13.77 23.05 -1.15
C SER A 130 -12.97 21.75 -1.22
N LEU A 131 -13.25 20.82 -0.32
CA LEU A 131 -12.64 19.49 -0.25
C LEU A 131 -13.25 18.56 -1.32
N ALA A 132 -14.57 18.60 -1.53
CA ALA A 132 -15.24 17.85 -2.59
C ALA A 132 -14.78 18.26 -4.00
N ALA A 133 -14.63 19.57 -4.25
CA ALA A 133 -14.10 20.09 -5.52
C ALA A 133 -12.60 19.74 -5.75
N PHE A 134 -11.85 19.47 -4.68
CA PHE A 134 -10.46 18.99 -4.75
C PHE A 134 -10.39 17.47 -5.03
N LEU A 135 -11.48 16.75 -4.78
CA LEU A 135 -11.58 15.29 -4.86
C LEU A 135 -12.43 14.81 -6.05
N SER A 136 -13.07 15.72 -6.80
CA SER A 136 -13.89 15.39 -7.96
C SER A 136 -13.16 15.70 -9.28
N GLY A 137 -13.48 14.96 -10.35
CA GLY A 137 -12.92 15.19 -11.69
C GLY A 137 -11.73 14.30 -12.10
N PHE A 138 -11.15 14.59 -13.26
CA PHE A 138 -10.03 13.82 -13.80
C PHE A 138 -8.68 14.16 -13.15
N LYS A 139 -8.54 15.33 -12.52
CA LYS A 139 -7.38 15.66 -11.68
C LYS A 139 -7.30 14.77 -10.43
N ALA A 140 -8.43 14.48 -9.79
CA ALA A 140 -8.49 13.51 -8.69
C ALA A 140 -8.15 12.09 -9.17
N ALA A 141 -8.67 11.69 -10.34
CA ALA A 141 -8.31 10.42 -10.99
C ALA A 141 -6.81 10.34 -11.31
N ALA A 142 -6.20 11.44 -11.76
CA ALA A 142 -4.77 11.54 -11.98
C ALA A 142 -3.98 11.37 -10.68
N MET A 143 -4.41 11.98 -9.57
CA MET A 143 -3.75 11.82 -8.28
C MET A 143 -3.80 10.37 -7.80
N ASN A 144 -4.97 9.72 -7.94
CA ASN A 144 -5.15 8.30 -7.68
C ASN A 144 -4.20 7.44 -8.53
N LEU A 145 -4.12 7.70 -9.83
CA LEU A 145 -3.22 7.02 -10.75
C LEU A 145 -1.74 7.18 -10.32
N LEU A 146 -1.30 8.39 -9.99
CA LEU A 146 0.07 8.66 -9.53
C LEU A 146 0.38 7.95 -8.21
N ASN A 147 -0.59 7.90 -7.30
CA ASN A 147 -0.46 7.19 -6.03
C ASN A 147 -0.34 5.66 -6.24
N PHE A 148 -1.19 5.08 -7.09
CA PHE A 148 -1.10 3.65 -7.46
C PHE A 148 0.24 3.32 -8.12
N THR A 149 0.73 4.21 -8.97
CA THR A 149 2.02 4.07 -9.64
C THR A 149 3.16 4.04 -8.63
N THR A 150 3.18 4.97 -7.67
CA THR A 150 4.18 4.95 -6.61
C THR A 150 4.10 3.69 -5.74
N TYR A 151 2.88 3.21 -5.45
CA TYR A 151 2.68 1.94 -4.74
C TYR A 151 3.28 0.75 -5.51
N CYS A 152 2.97 0.62 -6.81
CA CYS A 152 3.47 -0.47 -7.64
C CYS A 152 5.00 -0.48 -7.72
N GLU A 153 5.62 0.67 -7.92
CA GLU A 153 7.08 0.79 -7.98
C GLU A 153 7.73 0.44 -6.64
N MET A 154 7.22 0.98 -5.52
CA MET A 154 7.76 0.68 -4.19
C MET A 154 7.59 -0.81 -3.83
N LYS A 155 6.46 -1.42 -4.17
CA LYS A 155 6.21 -2.86 -4.03
C LYS A 155 7.20 -3.70 -4.83
N ALA A 156 7.42 -3.35 -6.09
CA ALA A 156 8.36 -4.05 -6.98
C ALA A 156 9.79 -3.93 -6.44
N ARG A 157 10.22 -2.72 -6.07
CA ARG A 157 11.52 -2.46 -5.44
C ARG A 157 11.71 -3.25 -4.14
N ALA A 158 10.72 -3.27 -3.26
CA ALA A 158 10.81 -3.99 -2.00
C ALA A 158 11.04 -5.50 -2.23
N GLY A 159 10.33 -6.10 -3.18
CA GLY A 159 10.56 -7.49 -3.59
C GLY A 159 11.97 -7.70 -4.14
N LYS A 160 12.43 -6.82 -5.02
CA LYS A 160 13.78 -6.87 -5.63
C LYS A 160 14.89 -6.72 -4.57
N VAL A 161 14.78 -5.74 -3.68
CA VAL A 161 15.73 -5.50 -2.59
C VAL A 161 15.79 -6.69 -1.65
N GLY A 162 14.63 -7.27 -1.29
CA GLY A 162 14.56 -8.48 -0.48
C GLY A 162 15.25 -9.68 -1.13
N LYS A 163 14.88 -9.99 -2.38
CA LYS A 163 15.39 -11.12 -3.15
C LYS A 163 16.87 -10.98 -3.52
N ASP A 164 17.26 -9.85 -4.11
CA ASP A 164 18.57 -9.69 -4.74
C ASP A 164 19.62 -9.04 -3.83
N GLY A 165 19.19 -8.37 -2.77
CA GLY A 165 20.05 -7.69 -1.80
C GLY A 165 20.08 -8.41 -0.44
N VAL A 166 18.97 -8.34 0.30
CA VAL A 166 18.91 -8.82 1.70
C VAL A 166 19.11 -10.33 1.80
N ALA A 167 18.53 -11.13 0.91
CA ALA A 167 18.76 -12.58 0.90
C ALA A 167 20.25 -12.93 0.73
N LYS A 168 20.95 -12.23 -0.19
CA LYS A 168 22.39 -12.44 -0.41
C LYS A 168 23.24 -11.98 0.76
N LEU A 169 22.83 -10.91 1.44
CA LEU A 169 23.48 -10.47 2.68
C LEU A 169 23.35 -11.53 3.77
N ILE A 170 22.12 -12.05 3.97
CA ILE A 170 21.82 -13.11 4.94
C ILE A 170 22.70 -14.34 4.71
N ASP A 171 22.80 -14.80 3.45
CA ASP A 171 23.59 -15.99 3.11
C ASP A 171 25.11 -15.80 3.26
N LYS A 172 25.58 -14.55 3.34
CA LYS A 172 26.99 -14.20 3.58
C LYS A 172 27.30 -13.91 5.04
N LEU A 173 26.31 -13.97 5.94
CA LEU A 173 26.56 -13.77 7.36
C LEU A 173 27.54 -14.83 7.89
N ALA A 174 28.41 -14.40 8.80
CA ALA A 174 29.47 -15.24 9.30
C ALA A 174 28.92 -16.52 9.98
N PRO A 175 29.62 -17.67 9.93
CA PRO A 175 29.10 -18.95 10.39
C PRO A 175 28.55 -18.96 11.83
N GLN A 176 29.14 -18.14 12.73
CA GLN A 176 28.72 -17.99 14.12
C GLN A 176 27.34 -17.34 14.30
N VAL A 177 26.84 -16.59 13.30
CA VAL A 177 25.46 -16.11 13.32
C VAL A 177 24.56 -17.32 13.09
N ASN A 178 23.84 -17.76 14.13
CA ASN A 178 23.02 -18.97 14.12
C ASN A 178 21.51 -18.69 14.30
N ARG A 179 21.15 -17.45 14.61
CA ARG A 179 19.76 -16.98 14.74
C ARG A 179 19.60 -15.65 14.02
N ILE A 180 18.66 -15.61 13.08
CA ILE A 180 18.32 -14.42 12.31
C ILE A 180 16.86 -14.10 12.55
N HIS A 181 16.57 -12.86 12.94
CA HIS A 181 15.22 -12.39 13.21
C HIS A 181 14.89 -11.27 12.23
N LEU A 182 13.82 -11.44 11.48
CA LEU A 182 13.44 -10.53 10.41
C LEU A 182 12.28 -9.65 10.88
N ILE A 183 12.45 -8.33 10.82
CA ILE A 183 11.42 -7.39 11.23
C ILE A 183 11.21 -6.42 10.07
N GLY A 184 9.97 -6.32 9.60
CA GLY A 184 9.62 -5.47 8.47
C GLY A 184 8.35 -4.69 8.73
N HIS A 185 8.44 -3.37 8.61
CA HIS A 185 7.28 -2.47 8.62
C HIS A 185 6.88 -2.10 7.20
N SER A 186 5.58 -1.96 6.91
CA SER A 186 5.10 -1.51 5.61
C SER A 186 5.70 -2.35 4.46
N PHE A 187 6.30 -1.73 3.45
CA PHE A 187 7.04 -2.43 2.39
C PHE A 187 8.30 -3.16 2.88
N GLY A 188 8.87 -2.77 4.02
CA GLY A 188 9.90 -3.54 4.71
C GLY A 188 9.44 -4.95 5.06
N GLY A 189 8.15 -5.16 5.33
CA GLY A 189 7.56 -6.50 5.47
C GLY A 189 7.69 -7.32 4.19
N ARG A 190 7.47 -6.70 3.02
CA ARG A 190 7.71 -7.33 1.71
C ARG A 190 9.20 -7.62 1.48
N VAL A 191 10.10 -6.71 1.86
CA VAL A 191 11.55 -6.91 1.77
C VAL A 191 11.97 -8.15 2.55
N VAL A 192 11.60 -8.26 3.82
CA VAL A 192 12.03 -9.39 4.66
C VAL A 192 11.37 -10.70 4.26
N THR A 193 10.12 -10.66 3.79
CA THR A 193 9.41 -11.86 3.30
C THR A 193 10.06 -12.38 2.00
N ALA A 194 10.37 -11.49 1.06
CA ALA A 194 11.09 -11.85 -0.16
C ALA A 194 12.50 -12.38 0.12
N ALA A 195 13.19 -11.81 1.13
CA ALA A 195 14.48 -12.30 1.57
C ALA A 195 14.40 -13.73 2.11
N ALA A 196 13.45 -14.00 3.00
CA ALA A 196 13.23 -15.33 3.58
C ALA A 196 12.83 -16.38 2.53
N ALA A 197 12.05 -15.98 1.53
CA ALA A 197 11.65 -16.86 0.42
C ALA A 197 12.83 -17.25 -0.49
N THR A 198 13.91 -16.46 -0.51
CA THR A 198 14.99 -16.57 -1.50
C THR A 198 16.30 -17.08 -0.92
N CYS A 199 16.64 -16.69 0.30
CA CYS A 199 17.93 -17.07 0.90
C CYS A 199 18.08 -18.59 0.98
N SER A 200 19.30 -19.08 1.16
CA SER A 200 19.58 -20.51 1.30
C SER A 200 19.69 -20.95 2.76
N THR A 201 19.85 -20.01 3.69
CA THR A 201 19.96 -20.31 5.12
C THR A 201 18.67 -20.87 5.75
N ASP A 202 18.84 -21.74 6.74
CA ASP A 202 17.81 -22.27 7.65
C ASP A 202 17.80 -21.58 9.02
N LYS A 203 18.60 -20.51 9.17
CA LYS A 203 18.86 -19.82 10.44
C LYS A 203 17.83 -18.73 10.78
N ILE A 204 16.82 -18.51 9.94
CA ILE A 204 15.74 -17.55 10.24
C ILE A 204 14.84 -18.14 11.34
N LYS A 205 14.83 -17.50 12.51
CA LYS A 205 14.15 -17.99 13.72
C LYS A 205 12.84 -17.28 14.00
N SER A 206 12.63 -16.05 13.56
CA SER A 206 11.32 -15.43 13.62
C SER A 206 11.15 -14.38 12.54
N MET A 207 9.90 -14.03 12.27
CA MET A 207 9.56 -12.92 11.39
C MET A 207 8.46 -12.07 12.04
N SER A 208 8.63 -10.76 12.04
CA SER A 208 7.65 -9.80 12.54
C SER A 208 7.24 -8.87 11.41
N LEU A 209 5.98 -9.01 11.00
CA LEU A 209 5.35 -8.25 9.93
C LEU A 209 4.47 -7.16 10.55
N LEU A 210 4.98 -5.93 10.55
CA LEU A 210 4.35 -4.80 11.25
C LEU A 210 3.61 -3.94 10.24
N GLN A 211 2.27 -3.86 10.30
CA GLN A 211 1.46 -3.05 9.35
C GLN A 211 1.93 -3.26 7.90
N THR A 212 2.13 -4.52 7.52
CA THR A 212 2.89 -4.85 6.30
C THR A 212 2.11 -4.57 5.03
N ALA A 213 2.79 -3.98 4.04
CA ALA A 213 2.19 -3.48 2.80
C ALA A 213 2.37 -4.47 1.63
N PHE A 214 1.60 -5.55 1.65
CA PHE A 214 1.25 -6.38 0.49
C PHE A 214 -0.08 -7.11 0.77
N SER A 215 -0.56 -7.90 -0.19
CA SER A 215 -1.84 -8.61 -0.08
C SER A 215 -1.96 -9.45 1.20
N HIS A 216 -3.08 -9.36 1.90
CA HIS A 216 -3.45 -10.25 3.00
C HIS A 216 -3.53 -11.73 2.57
N ASN A 217 -3.67 -11.98 1.26
CA ASN A 217 -3.65 -13.30 0.64
C ASN A 217 -2.23 -13.73 0.23
N GLY A 218 -1.20 -12.92 0.52
CA GLY A 218 0.18 -13.19 0.07
C GLY A 218 0.78 -14.51 0.59
N PHE A 219 0.25 -15.07 1.67
CA PHE A 219 0.62 -16.39 2.20
C PHE A 219 -0.48 -17.45 2.00
N SER A 220 -1.57 -17.09 1.33
CA SER A 220 -2.75 -17.94 1.18
C SER A 220 -2.43 -19.24 0.43
N LYS A 221 -3.01 -20.33 0.92
CA LYS A 221 -2.98 -21.63 0.22
C LYS A 221 -4.01 -21.70 -0.90
N SER A 222 -5.24 -21.24 -0.64
CA SER A 222 -6.34 -21.30 -1.63
C SER A 222 -6.10 -20.32 -2.79
N MET A 223 -5.57 -19.14 -2.52
CA MET A 223 -5.30 -18.10 -3.51
C MET A 223 -3.90 -18.20 -4.15
N LYS A 224 -3.11 -19.22 -3.78
CA LYS A 224 -1.72 -19.41 -4.24
C LYS A 224 -0.87 -18.14 -4.06
N GLY A 225 -0.85 -17.64 -2.83
CA GLY A 225 -0.24 -16.36 -2.48
C GLY A 225 1.20 -16.23 -2.97
N PHE A 226 1.60 -15.01 -3.33
CA PHE A 226 2.93 -14.72 -3.90
C PHE A 226 4.09 -15.20 -3.02
N PHE A 227 3.92 -15.18 -1.69
CA PHE A 227 4.89 -15.65 -0.70
C PHE A 227 4.53 -17.00 -0.06
N ARG A 228 3.65 -17.78 -0.70
CA ARG A 228 3.24 -19.09 -0.19
C ARG A 228 4.41 -20.05 0.06
N SER A 229 5.47 -19.94 -0.74
CA SER A 229 6.71 -20.71 -0.55
C SER A 229 7.37 -20.52 0.82
N VAL A 230 7.18 -19.37 1.49
CA VAL A 230 7.69 -19.11 2.85
C VAL A 230 7.11 -20.13 3.84
N VAL A 231 5.82 -20.44 3.68
CA VAL A 231 5.09 -21.38 4.54
C VAL A 231 5.40 -22.82 4.13
N ASP A 232 5.25 -23.14 2.84
CA ASP A 232 5.39 -24.52 2.34
C ASP A 232 6.81 -25.07 2.52
N GLN A 233 7.83 -24.21 2.42
CA GLN A 233 9.23 -24.60 2.61
C GLN A 233 9.71 -24.38 4.05
N ASN A 234 8.83 -24.01 4.97
CA ASN A 234 9.15 -23.73 6.37
C ASN A 234 10.38 -22.81 6.51
N ARG A 235 10.35 -21.67 5.80
CA ARG A 235 11.50 -20.75 5.68
C ARG A 235 11.81 -20.03 6.99
N VAL A 236 10.82 -19.86 7.86
CA VAL A 236 10.97 -19.29 9.21
C VAL A 236 10.75 -20.40 10.22
N LYS A 237 11.77 -20.71 11.04
CA LYS A 237 11.73 -21.87 11.94
C LYS A 237 10.94 -21.66 13.22
N GLY A 238 10.75 -20.41 13.64
CA GLY A 238 9.94 -20.06 14.81
C GLY A 238 8.66 -19.31 14.41
N PRO A 239 8.13 -18.45 15.28
CA PRO A 239 6.85 -17.78 15.03
C PRO A 239 6.96 -16.68 13.98
N ILE A 240 5.86 -16.48 13.25
CA ILE A 240 5.63 -15.33 12.38
C ILE A 240 4.51 -14.51 12.99
N ILE A 241 4.79 -13.28 13.43
CA ILE A 241 3.76 -12.38 13.95
C ILE A 241 3.36 -11.37 12.88
N VAL A 242 2.06 -11.08 12.79
CA VAL A 242 1.48 -10.12 11.85
C VAL A 242 0.62 -9.16 12.65
N THR A 243 1.06 -7.93 12.85
CA THR A 243 0.18 -6.91 13.45
C THR A 243 -0.76 -6.38 12.38
N HIS A 244 -2.02 -6.22 12.72
CA HIS A 244 -3.01 -5.65 11.82
C HIS A 244 -4.04 -4.80 12.55
N THR A 245 -4.62 -3.83 11.86
CA THR A 245 -5.71 -3.01 12.42
C THR A 245 -6.55 -2.41 11.31
N LYS A 246 -7.87 -2.29 11.52
CA LYS A 246 -8.75 -1.52 10.63
C LYS A 246 -8.41 -0.03 10.57
N ASN A 247 -7.55 0.48 11.46
CA ASN A 247 -7.05 1.85 11.42
C ASN A 247 -5.95 2.03 10.37
N ASP A 248 -5.38 0.95 9.83
CA ASP A 248 -4.43 1.00 8.72
C ASP A 248 -5.19 1.29 7.41
N LYS A 249 -5.41 2.58 7.17
CA LYS A 249 -6.02 3.09 5.93
C LYS A 249 -5.04 3.07 4.76
N ALA A 250 -3.72 3.04 5.01
CA ALA A 250 -2.73 3.11 3.94
C ALA A 250 -2.65 1.82 3.12
N VAL A 251 -2.65 0.67 3.80
CA VAL A 251 -2.72 -0.63 3.11
C VAL A 251 -4.18 -0.97 2.74
N GLY A 252 -5.15 -0.40 3.45
CA GLY A 252 -6.58 -0.52 3.14
C GLY A 252 -7.03 0.19 1.86
N VAL A 253 -6.33 1.23 1.39
CA VAL A 253 -6.74 2.02 0.21
C VAL A 253 -6.14 1.57 -1.12
N ALA A 254 -5.15 0.68 -1.10
CA ALA A 254 -4.84 -0.07 -2.31
C ALA A 254 -6.08 -0.80 -2.86
N TYR A 255 -7.10 -1.05 -2.01
CA TYR A 255 -8.31 -1.78 -2.36
C TYR A 255 -9.37 -1.03 -3.18
N PRO A 256 -9.95 0.11 -2.76
CA PRO A 256 -10.92 0.83 -3.61
C PRO A 256 -10.30 1.19 -4.96
N LEU A 257 -9.00 1.48 -4.97
CA LEU A 257 -8.28 1.83 -6.18
C LEU A 257 -8.05 0.62 -7.09
N ALA A 258 -7.59 -0.52 -6.56
CA ALA A 258 -7.44 -1.77 -7.32
C ALA A 258 -8.78 -2.31 -7.82
N SER A 259 -9.85 -2.21 -7.02
CA SER A 259 -11.21 -2.59 -7.43
C SER A 259 -11.75 -1.68 -8.52
N ARG A 260 -11.57 -0.36 -8.40
CA ARG A 260 -11.93 0.60 -9.47
C ARG A 260 -11.11 0.39 -10.74
N ILE A 261 -9.81 0.11 -10.62
CA ILE A 261 -8.97 -0.31 -11.75
C ILE A 261 -9.53 -1.57 -12.40
N ALA A 262 -10.01 -2.54 -11.61
CA ALA A 262 -10.64 -3.76 -12.10
C ALA A 262 -12.11 -3.57 -12.59
N GLY A 263 -12.60 -2.32 -12.64
CA GLY A 263 -13.95 -1.99 -13.11
C GLY A 263 -15.06 -2.17 -12.08
N ASP A 264 -14.74 -2.53 -10.83
CA ASP A 264 -15.69 -2.59 -9.73
C ASP A 264 -15.79 -1.24 -9.01
N LYS A 265 -16.95 -0.59 -9.15
CA LYS A 265 -17.24 0.73 -8.58
C LYS A 265 -17.90 0.67 -7.20
N THR A 266 -18.19 -0.53 -6.69
CA THR A 266 -18.96 -0.73 -5.44
C THR A 266 -18.09 -0.92 -4.20
N ALA A 267 -16.77 -1.03 -4.37
CA ALA A 267 -15.86 -1.40 -3.28
C ALA A 267 -15.54 -0.22 -2.34
N ALA A 268 -15.96 -0.35 -1.08
CA ALA A 268 -15.53 0.49 0.05
C ALA A 268 -14.15 0.05 0.58
N PHE A 269 -13.73 0.47 1.78
CA PHE A 269 -12.48 0.00 2.40
C PHE A 269 -12.49 -1.51 2.60
N GLY A 270 -11.41 -2.20 2.21
CA GLY A 270 -11.43 -3.66 2.14
C GLY A 270 -11.36 -4.33 3.51
N ASP A 271 -12.21 -5.31 3.74
CA ASP A 271 -12.25 -6.16 4.92
C ASP A 271 -11.57 -7.53 4.66
N GLU A 272 -11.64 -8.42 5.64
CA GLU A 272 -10.96 -9.72 5.56
C GLU A 272 -11.52 -10.69 4.51
N ASN A 273 -12.73 -10.45 4.00
CA ASN A 273 -13.40 -11.28 3.00
C ASN A 273 -13.11 -10.83 1.57
N ASP A 274 -12.57 -9.63 1.40
CA ASP A 274 -12.30 -9.08 0.09
C ASP A 274 -11.17 -9.80 -0.64
N LYS A 275 -11.28 -9.88 -1.97
CA LYS A 275 -10.24 -10.50 -2.81
C LYS A 275 -8.90 -9.75 -2.72
N PHE A 276 -9.00 -8.43 -2.59
CA PHE A 276 -7.88 -7.51 -2.61
C PHE A 276 -7.84 -6.80 -1.24
N GLY A 277 -7.01 -7.25 -0.32
CA GLY A 277 -6.94 -6.66 1.02
C GLY A 277 -5.52 -6.53 1.50
N GLY A 278 -5.29 -5.65 2.46
CA GLY A 278 -3.97 -5.37 3.00
C GLY A 278 -3.62 -6.26 4.18
N LEU A 279 -2.42 -6.88 4.18
CA LEU A 279 -1.95 -7.66 5.32
C LEU A 279 -1.92 -6.83 6.63
N GLY A 280 -1.47 -5.57 6.55
CA GLY A 280 -1.46 -4.63 7.70
C GLY A 280 -2.84 -4.19 8.20
N ARG A 281 -3.91 -4.41 7.42
CA ARG A 281 -5.29 -4.11 7.82
C ARG A 281 -6.00 -5.34 8.38
N ASN A 282 -5.86 -6.45 7.67
CA ASN A 282 -6.69 -7.65 7.86
C ASN A 282 -5.93 -8.83 8.47
N GLY A 283 -4.61 -8.76 8.62
CA GLY A 283 -3.77 -9.92 8.97
C GLY A 283 -3.65 -10.90 7.80
N ALA A 284 -2.97 -12.03 8.02
CA ALA A 284 -2.85 -13.09 7.01
C ALA A 284 -4.18 -13.83 6.85
N GLN A 285 -4.68 -13.91 5.62
CA GLN A 285 -5.99 -14.48 5.28
C GLN A 285 -5.85 -15.68 4.35
N GLN A 286 -6.92 -16.49 4.29
CA GLN A 286 -7.02 -17.63 3.37
C GLN A 286 -5.86 -18.65 3.53
N MET A 287 -5.37 -18.80 4.76
CA MET A 287 -4.27 -19.69 5.14
C MET A 287 -4.74 -21.16 5.16
N GLY A 288 -3.79 -22.10 5.14
CA GLY A 288 -4.08 -23.50 5.37
C GLY A 288 -4.59 -23.75 6.79
N LYS A 289 -5.25 -24.89 6.99
CA LYS A 289 -5.77 -25.30 8.29
C LYS A 289 -4.65 -25.29 9.34
N ASP A 290 -4.94 -24.70 10.49
CA ASP A 290 -4.04 -24.56 11.63
C ASP A 290 -2.77 -23.74 11.38
N GLU A 291 -2.57 -23.09 10.22
CA GLU A 291 -1.35 -22.31 9.94
C GLU A 291 -1.32 -20.95 10.63
N VAL A 292 -2.50 -20.40 10.94
CA VAL A 292 -2.68 -19.08 11.54
C VAL A 292 -3.52 -19.15 12.80
N VAL A 293 -3.10 -18.39 13.81
CA VAL A 293 -3.82 -18.17 15.06
C VAL A 293 -4.23 -16.70 15.10
N LYS A 294 -5.53 -16.43 15.26
CA LYS A 294 -6.04 -15.07 15.53
C LYS A 294 -5.85 -14.75 17.01
N GLY A 295 -5.45 -13.53 17.33
CA GLY A 295 -5.32 -13.03 18.70
C GLY A 295 -5.18 -11.51 18.72
N ASP A 296 -5.09 -10.95 19.93
CA ASP A 296 -4.91 -9.51 20.11
C ASP A 296 -3.44 -9.16 20.29
N LEU A 297 -3.06 -7.96 19.86
CA LEU A 297 -1.85 -7.30 20.37
C LEU A 297 -2.13 -6.93 21.83
N LEU A 298 -1.40 -7.56 22.74
CA LEU A 298 -1.53 -7.41 24.18
C LEU A 298 -0.65 -6.29 24.74
N ASP A 299 -0.98 -5.84 25.95
CA ASP A 299 -0.15 -4.91 26.73
C ASP A 299 1.28 -5.43 26.94
N ALA A 300 2.23 -4.50 27.16
CA ALA A 300 3.65 -4.79 27.33
C ALA A 300 4.02 -5.65 28.56
N THR A 301 3.06 -6.03 29.41
CA THR A 301 3.25 -6.93 30.55
C THR A 301 2.68 -8.33 30.33
N ALA A 302 1.83 -8.52 29.32
CA ALA A 302 1.18 -9.79 29.06
C ALA A 302 2.13 -10.83 28.42
N ASP A 303 1.71 -12.09 28.42
CA ASP A 303 2.47 -13.18 27.80
C ASP A 303 1.82 -13.65 26.49
N TYR A 304 2.67 -14.14 25.58
CA TYR A 304 2.25 -14.75 24.32
C TYR A 304 2.69 -16.20 24.28
N ALA A 305 1.77 -17.10 23.91
CA ALA A 305 2.06 -18.50 23.65
C ALA A 305 2.40 -18.73 22.16
N PHE A 306 3.40 -18.01 21.67
CA PHE A 306 3.83 -18.15 20.28
C PHE A 306 4.44 -19.54 20.02
N GLN A 307 4.14 -20.09 18.84
CA GLN A 307 4.53 -21.43 18.43
C GLN A 307 5.34 -21.37 17.14
N ALA A 308 6.33 -22.25 17.04
CA ALA A 308 7.16 -22.40 15.85
C ALA A 308 6.32 -22.82 14.63
N GLY A 309 6.60 -22.21 13.47
CA GLY A 309 5.94 -22.54 12.20
C GLY A 309 4.49 -22.08 12.10
N LYS A 310 4.02 -21.22 13.02
CA LYS A 310 2.66 -20.65 13.02
C LYS A 310 2.71 -19.15 12.77
N PHE A 311 1.67 -18.67 12.09
CA PHE A 311 1.34 -17.25 11.97
C PHE A 311 0.48 -16.84 13.15
N PHE A 312 0.72 -15.64 13.68
CA PHE A 312 -0.10 -15.02 14.71
C PHE A 312 -0.59 -13.67 14.18
N ASN A 313 -1.86 -13.59 13.81
CA ASN A 313 -2.51 -12.34 13.48
C ASN A 313 -2.86 -11.64 14.79
N LEU A 314 -2.19 -10.53 15.07
CA LEU A 314 -2.35 -9.71 16.26
C LEU A 314 -3.17 -8.47 15.91
N GLU A 315 -4.44 -8.46 16.29
CA GLU A 315 -5.33 -7.31 16.15
C GLU A 315 -4.84 -6.19 17.07
N GLY A 316 -4.49 -5.05 16.50
CA GLY A 316 -3.75 -3.98 17.16
C GLY A 316 -4.55 -2.71 17.41
N SER A 317 -5.87 -2.67 17.16
CA SER A 317 -6.64 -1.41 17.19
C SER A 317 -6.59 -0.68 18.54
N ALA A 318 -6.38 -1.42 19.64
CA ALA A 318 -6.16 -0.84 20.96
C ALA A 318 -4.93 0.09 21.00
N PHE A 319 -3.86 -0.26 20.30
CA PHE A 319 -2.54 0.38 20.41
C PHE A 319 -2.04 1.04 19.14
N ILE A 320 -2.53 0.63 17.96
CA ILE A 320 -2.09 1.08 16.64
C ILE A 320 -3.18 1.96 16.03
N LYS A 321 -2.93 3.26 15.95
CA LYS A 321 -3.88 4.25 15.43
C LYS A 321 -3.74 4.52 13.94
N GLY A 322 -2.68 4.01 13.31
CA GLY A 322 -2.48 4.12 11.88
C GLY A 322 -1.27 3.34 11.39
N HIS A 323 -1.06 3.37 10.08
CA HIS A 323 -0.02 2.59 9.41
C HIS A 323 1.39 2.78 9.98
N GLY A 324 1.74 4.01 10.37
CA GLY A 324 3.06 4.35 10.92
C GLY A 324 3.19 4.17 12.44
N ASP A 325 2.11 3.84 13.14
CA ASP A 325 2.06 3.75 14.60
C ASP A 325 2.59 2.40 15.09
N VAL A 326 3.85 2.11 14.73
CA VAL A 326 4.47 0.80 14.94
C VAL A 326 5.62 0.80 15.95
N THR A 327 5.81 1.92 16.65
CA THR A 327 6.92 2.15 17.59
C THR A 327 6.54 1.97 19.05
N GLY A 328 5.27 1.63 19.33
CA GLY A 328 4.74 1.43 20.68
C GLY A 328 5.40 0.28 21.46
N LYS A 329 5.36 0.38 22.79
CA LYS A 329 5.97 -0.58 23.72
C LYS A 329 5.36 -1.99 23.60
N GLU A 330 4.08 -2.07 23.23
CA GLU A 330 3.33 -3.31 23.02
C GLU A 330 3.86 -4.08 21.81
N ILE A 331 4.17 -3.37 20.72
CA ILE A 331 4.78 -3.95 19.53
C ILE A 331 6.19 -4.43 19.84
N ALA A 332 6.99 -3.58 20.50
CA ALA A 332 8.33 -3.97 20.94
C ALA A 332 8.28 -5.22 21.83
N HIS A 333 7.29 -5.32 22.71
CA HIS A 333 7.08 -6.49 23.54
C HIS A 333 6.75 -7.73 22.70
N ALA A 334 5.77 -7.66 21.79
CA ALA A 334 5.38 -8.77 20.93
C ALA A 334 6.56 -9.28 20.07
N VAL A 335 7.31 -8.36 19.46
CA VAL A 335 8.53 -8.66 18.71
C VAL A 335 9.56 -9.35 19.60
N ARG A 336 9.82 -8.83 20.80
CA ARG A 336 10.76 -9.42 21.76
C ARG A 336 10.36 -10.84 22.15
N LYS A 337 9.07 -11.12 22.33
CA LYS A 337 8.56 -12.47 22.63
C LYS A 337 8.76 -13.40 21.44
N ALA A 338 8.47 -12.94 20.22
CA ALA A 338 8.72 -13.72 19.00
C ALA A 338 10.21 -14.04 18.77
N VAL A 339 11.12 -13.13 19.14
CA VAL A 339 12.58 -13.33 19.05
C VAL A 339 13.10 -14.37 20.05
N ARG A 340 12.46 -14.48 21.22
CA ARG A 340 12.83 -15.42 22.29
C ARG A 340 12.33 -16.84 22.04
N GLY A 341 11.22 -17.00 21.31
CA GLY A 341 10.75 -18.31 20.83
C GLY A 341 11.76 -19.00 19.92
#